data_AF-A0A850KCL5-F1
#
_entry.id   AF-A0A850KCL5-F1
#
_cell.length_a   1.000
_cell.length_b   1.000
_cell.length_c   1.000
_cell.angle_alpha   90.00
_cell.angle_beta   90.00
_cell.angle_gamma   90.00
#
_symmetry.space_group_name_H-M   'P 1'
#
loop_
_entity.id
_entity.type
_entity.pdbx_description
1 polymer ?
#
loop_
_entity_poly.entity_id
_entity_poly.type
_entity_poly.pdbx_seq_one_letter_code
_entity_poly.pdbx_strand_id
1 'polypeptide(L)'
;MADAISGIGAAATTGKAAQDRQKLADDLDNFMTLLTTQLQHQDPLDPMDSTEFTSQLVQFASVEQQISQNANLETLIAAQENSQLSSVASYVGHFIEAESPNVQVYGGQAEFNYILLDDSAGTLINIQDKNGNTVMSAKGNITQGKHGVVWDGIDLSGNKVPDGIYKLSVVAQDAAGKPVDVITTSVGVVTGVSYAGKDPVLMINNQEIGLDKVLTLKEKALQLSEVDAIAASALAAAGYAKSAKADAEAAVASAAEADAAALDNPIPEAEAEAVKANEAATKATEAAAEAEEAAQLAKDATSSAVASEAEQAASTAAATANAAKAAAKAAATAAAEAKPSEEAA
;
A
#
# COMPACT_ATOMS: atom_id res chain seq x y z
N MET A 1 -14.93 17.28 24.31
CA MET A 1 -14.52 16.86 22.95
C MET A 1 -15.51 17.39 21.91
N ALA A 2 -15.75 18.70 21.85
CA ALA A 2 -16.73 19.31 20.94
C ALA A 2 -16.20 20.53 20.15
N ASP A 3 -14.90 20.85 20.25
CA ASP A 3 -14.33 22.08 19.66
C ASP A 3 -13.51 21.87 18.38
N ALA A 4 -13.44 20.66 17.82
CA ALA A 4 -12.57 20.38 16.67
C ALA A 4 -13.26 20.48 15.28
N ILE A 5 -14.56 20.77 15.21
CA ILE A 5 -15.31 20.83 13.93
C ILE A 5 -15.73 22.28 13.58
N SER A 6 -15.04 23.28 14.12
CA SER A 6 -15.38 24.70 13.92
C SER A 6 -14.48 25.44 12.92
N GLY A 7 -13.88 24.71 11.97
CA GLY A 7 -12.98 25.28 10.94
C GLY A 7 -13.52 25.26 9.50
N ILE A 8 -14.52 24.42 9.19
CA ILE A 8 -15.14 24.36 7.85
C ILE A 8 -16.30 25.37 7.81
N GLY A 9 -16.01 26.60 8.20
CA GLY A 9 -16.91 27.74 8.08
C GLY A 9 -16.19 28.72 7.18
N ALA A 10 -16.57 28.72 5.90
CA ALA A 10 -16.23 29.70 4.88
C ALA A 10 -15.55 30.96 5.46
N ALA A 11 -14.23 30.94 5.55
CA ALA A 11 -13.48 32.18 5.50
C ALA A 11 -13.74 32.68 4.08
N ALA A 12 -14.73 33.56 3.94
CA ALA A 12 -14.89 34.37 2.76
C ALA A 12 -13.62 35.23 2.65
N THR A 13 -12.57 34.65 2.09
CA THR A 13 -11.52 35.41 1.43
C THR A 13 -12.27 36.21 0.39
N THR A 14 -12.52 37.49 0.69
CA THR A 14 -13.01 38.43 -0.31
C THR A 14 -11.96 38.36 -1.42
N GLY A 15 -12.31 37.71 -2.53
CA GLY A 15 -11.39 37.44 -3.62
C GLY A 15 -10.72 38.74 -4.07
N LYS A 16 -9.49 38.65 -4.56
CA LYS A 16 -8.74 39.83 -5.00
C LYS A 16 -9.54 40.61 -6.05
N ALA A 17 -10.27 39.90 -6.91
CA ALA A 17 -11.20 40.50 -7.86
C ALA A 17 -12.40 41.24 -7.22
N ALA A 18 -12.89 40.80 -6.06
CA ALA A 18 -13.96 41.50 -5.33
C ALA A 18 -13.45 42.82 -4.72
N GLN A 19 -12.21 42.82 -4.21
CA GLN A 19 -11.55 44.04 -3.70
C GLN A 19 -11.24 45.02 -4.84
N ASP A 20 -10.72 44.52 -5.96
CA ASP A 20 -10.43 45.34 -7.14
C ASP A 20 -11.72 45.94 -7.73
N ARG A 21 -12.85 45.20 -7.69
CA ARG A 21 -14.16 45.70 -8.11
C ARG A 21 -14.67 46.84 -7.23
N GLN A 22 -14.52 46.71 -5.91
CA GLN A 22 -14.89 47.78 -4.97
C GLN A 22 -14.05 49.03 -5.22
N LYS A 23 -12.74 48.87 -5.38
CA LYS A 23 -11.84 49.99 -5.69
C LYS A 23 -12.20 50.67 -7.01
N LEU A 24 -12.55 49.91 -8.04
CA LEU A 24 -12.99 50.48 -9.32
C LEU A 24 -14.28 51.29 -9.17
N ALA A 25 -15.23 50.83 -8.35
CA ALA A 25 -16.47 51.55 -8.07
C ALA A 25 -16.19 52.88 -7.34
N ASP A 26 -15.32 52.87 -6.33
CA ASP A 26 -14.90 54.08 -5.61
C ASP A 26 -14.19 55.08 -6.55
N ASP A 27 -13.32 54.58 -7.44
CA ASP A 27 -12.60 55.38 -8.44
C ASP A 27 -13.58 56.01 -9.47
N LEU A 28 -14.63 55.28 -9.87
CA LEU A 28 -15.69 55.78 -10.76
C LEU A 28 -16.58 56.84 -10.08
N ASP A 29 -16.95 56.65 -8.82
CA ASP A 29 -17.76 57.62 -8.06
C ASP A 29 -17.00 58.95 -7.85
N ASN A 30 -15.70 58.86 -7.58
CA ASN A 30 -14.82 60.03 -7.50
C ASN A 30 -14.72 60.74 -8.85
N PHE A 31 -14.57 59.98 -9.94
CA PHE A 31 -14.59 60.53 -11.30
C PHE A 31 -15.91 61.24 -11.62
N MET A 32 -17.06 60.63 -11.32
CA MET A 32 -18.38 61.22 -11.56
C MET A 32 -18.63 62.47 -10.70
N THR A 33 -18.09 62.51 -9.48
CA THR A 33 -18.15 63.68 -8.59
C THR A 33 -17.33 64.84 -9.14
N LEU A 34 -16.10 64.57 -9.57
CA LEU A 34 -15.23 65.57 -10.19
C LEU A 34 -15.82 66.08 -11.50
N LEU A 35 -16.38 65.19 -12.33
CA LEU A 35 -17.07 65.51 -13.57
C LEU A 35 -18.26 66.44 -13.33
N THR A 36 -19.13 66.10 -12.37
CA THR A 36 -20.30 66.89 -12.03
C THR A 36 -19.89 68.28 -11.51
N THR A 37 -18.82 68.34 -10.71
CA THR A 37 -18.28 69.59 -10.19
C THR A 37 -17.72 70.49 -11.30
N GLN A 38 -17.00 69.91 -12.26
CA GLN A 38 -16.46 70.62 -13.42
C GLN A 38 -17.58 71.14 -14.33
N LEU A 39 -18.61 70.32 -14.59
CA LEU A 39 -19.79 70.75 -15.37
C LEU A 39 -20.57 71.89 -14.72
N GLN A 40 -20.65 71.92 -13.38
CA GLN A 40 -21.30 73.02 -12.64
C GLN A 40 -20.54 74.36 -12.72
N HIS A 41 -19.24 74.33 -13.00
CA HIS A 41 -18.36 75.51 -13.00
C HIS A 41 -17.78 75.84 -14.38
N GLN A 42 -18.35 75.32 -15.47
CA GLN A 42 -17.85 75.61 -16.82
C GLN A 42 -18.18 77.03 -17.29
N ASP A 43 -17.24 77.60 -18.05
CA ASP A 43 -17.45 78.83 -18.81
C ASP A 43 -18.19 78.49 -20.12
N PRO A 44 -19.37 79.08 -20.39
CA PRO A 44 -20.14 78.83 -21.60
C PRO A 44 -19.43 79.21 -22.92
N LEU A 45 -18.30 79.93 -22.86
CA LEU A 45 -17.50 80.29 -24.03
C LEU A 45 -16.42 79.25 -24.41
N ASP A 46 -16.17 78.23 -23.57
CA ASP A 46 -15.12 77.23 -23.83
C ASP A 46 -15.51 75.83 -23.29
N PRO A 47 -16.40 75.09 -23.99
CA PRO A 47 -16.89 73.80 -23.53
C PRO A 47 -15.78 72.74 -23.54
N MET A 48 -15.66 71.94 -22.46
CA MET A 48 -14.73 70.80 -22.46
C MET A 48 -15.00 69.79 -23.58
N ASP A 49 -13.92 69.14 -24.00
CA ASP A 49 -13.93 68.10 -25.03
C ASP A 49 -14.58 66.79 -24.51
N SER A 50 -15.73 66.43 -25.09
CA SER A 50 -16.47 65.20 -24.80
C SER A 50 -15.69 63.90 -25.06
N THR A 51 -14.60 63.99 -25.82
CA THR A 51 -13.82 62.84 -26.29
C THR A 51 -12.97 62.22 -25.19
N GLU A 52 -12.43 63.03 -24.28
CA GLU A 52 -11.62 62.60 -23.13
C GLU A 52 -12.44 61.73 -22.16
N PHE A 53 -13.69 62.13 -21.88
CA PHE A 53 -14.60 61.40 -20.98
C PHE A 53 -15.00 60.05 -21.56
N THR A 54 -15.30 60.02 -22.86
CA THR A 54 -15.64 58.78 -23.56
C THR A 54 -14.46 57.80 -23.52
N SER A 55 -13.24 58.30 -23.69
CA SER A 55 -12.01 57.50 -23.56
C SER A 55 -11.83 56.92 -22.15
N GLN A 56 -12.07 57.71 -21.10
CA GLN A 56 -11.98 57.25 -19.72
C GLN A 56 -13.06 56.22 -19.37
N LEU A 57 -14.31 56.39 -19.84
CA LEU A 57 -15.37 55.40 -19.65
C LEU A 57 -15.05 54.07 -20.33
N VAL A 58 -14.47 54.10 -21.54
CA VAL A 58 -14.00 52.89 -22.23
C VAL A 58 -12.89 52.19 -21.44
N GLN A 59 -11.98 52.96 -20.83
CA GLN A 59 -10.93 52.41 -19.96
C GLN A 59 -11.53 51.75 -18.70
N PHE A 60 -12.49 52.39 -18.02
CA PHE A 60 -13.20 51.80 -16.88
C PHE A 60 -13.92 50.50 -17.27
N ALA A 61 -14.63 50.48 -18.39
CA ALA A 61 -15.30 49.28 -18.90
C ALA A 61 -14.30 48.14 -19.20
N SER A 62 -13.13 48.47 -19.75
CA SER A 62 -12.07 47.49 -19.99
C SER A 62 -11.49 46.91 -18.69
N VAL A 63 -11.23 47.75 -17.69
CA VAL A 63 -10.76 47.30 -16.37
C VAL A 63 -11.84 46.48 -15.66
N GLU A 64 -13.10 46.87 -15.73
CA GLU A 64 -14.22 46.10 -15.17
C GLU A 64 -14.33 44.71 -15.82
N GLN A 65 -14.15 44.63 -17.15
CA GLN A 65 -14.12 43.36 -17.86
C GLN A 65 -12.92 42.50 -17.44
N GLN A 66 -11.76 43.10 -17.20
CA GLN A 66 -10.57 42.39 -16.69
C GLN A 66 -10.80 41.87 -15.26
N ILE A 67 -11.38 42.68 -14.38
CA ILE A 67 -11.75 42.28 -13.02
C ILE A 67 -12.77 41.13 -13.06
N SER A 68 -13.75 41.21 -13.97
CA SER A 68 -14.74 40.13 -14.15
C SER A 68 -14.11 38.84 -14.68
N GLN A 69 -13.14 38.93 -15.59
CA GLN A 69 -12.34 37.76 -16.00
C GLN A 69 -11.56 37.17 -14.83
N ASN A 70 -10.87 37.99 -14.04
CA ASN A 70 -10.15 37.52 -12.86
C ASN A 70 -11.08 36.85 -11.85
N ALA A 71 -12.28 37.40 -11.62
CA ALA A 71 -13.30 36.79 -10.76
C ALA A 71 -13.75 35.41 -11.27
N ASN A 72 -13.91 35.25 -12.59
CA ASN A 72 -14.22 33.96 -13.19
C ASN A 72 -13.06 32.95 -13.02
N LEU A 73 -11.80 33.41 -13.14
CA LEU A 73 -10.62 32.58 -12.90
C LEU A 73 -10.51 32.14 -11.44
N GLU A 74 -10.76 33.05 -10.49
CA GLU A 74 -10.82 32.73 -9.06
C GLU A 74 -11.90 31.67 -8.78
N THR A 75 -13.08 31.81 -9.41
CA THR A 75 -14.18 30.83 -9.29
C THR A 75 -13.79 29.46 -9.87
N LEU A 76 -13.10 29.44 -11.01
CA LEU A 76 -12.64 28.19 -11.64
C LEU A 76 -11.59 27.48 -10.76
N ILE A 77 -10.65 28.23 -10.17
CA ILE A 77 -9.64 27.69 -9.26
C ILE A 77 -10.35 27.08 -8.03
N ALA A 78 -11.30 27.79 -7.42
CA ALA A 78 -12.05 27.27 -6.28
C ALA A 78 -12.86 26.01 -6.65
N ALA A 79 -13.45 25.95 -7.85
CA ALA A 79 -14.13 24.75 -8.33
C ALA A 79 -13.14 23.57 -8.52
N GLN A 80 -11.94 23.83 -9.03
CA GLN A 80 -10.88 22.83 -9.19
C GLN A 80 -10.40 22.30 -7.82
N GLU A 81 -10.18 23.17 -6.84
CA GLU A 81 -9.81 22.79 -5.47
C GLU A 81 -10.90 21.91 -4.82
N ASN A 82 -12.19 22.26 -5.00
CA ASN A 82 -13.31 21.45 -4.53
C ASN A 82 -13.41 20.07 -5.24
N SER A 83 -13.07 20.01 -6.53
CA SER A 83 -13.01 18.75 -7.28
C SER A 83 -11.87 17.86 -6.78
N GLN A 84 -10.72 18.45 -6.48
CA GLN A 84 -9.61 17.75 -5.85
C GLN A 84 -10.01 17.22 -4.48
N LEU A 85 -10.68 18.03 -3.65
CA LEU A 85 -11.19 17.59 -2.34
C LEU A 85 -12.14 16.40 -2.48
N SER A 86 -13.05 16.41 -3.46
CA SER A 86 -13.97 15.29 -3.71
C SER A 86 -13.21 14.01 -4.10
N SER A 87 -12.14 14.15 -4.87
CA SER A 87 -11.26 13.04 -5.24
C SER A 87 -10.49 12.49 -4.04
N VAL A 88 -10.03 13.37 -3.15
CA VAL A 88 -9.29 13.00 -1.94
C VAL A 88 -10.21 12.44 -0.84
N ALA A 89 -11.45 12.93 -0.75
CA ALA A 89 -12.46 12.42 0.15
C ALA A 89 -12.80 10.94 -0.12
N SER A 90 -12.62 10.47 -1.35
CA SER A 90 -12.78 9.04 -1.68
C SER A 90 -11.79 8.13 -0.94
N TYR A 91 -10.66 8.65 -0.48
CA TYR A 91 -9.69 7.89 0.31
C TYR A 91 -10.18 7.63 1.73
N VAL A 92 -11.10 8.44 2.26
CA VAL A 92 -11.62 8.29 3.63
C VAL A 92 -12.28 6.93 3.79
N GLY A 93 -11.95 6.23 4.86
CA GLY A 93 -12.41 4.88 5.14
C GLY A 93 -11.62 3.77 4.42
N HIS A 94 -10.78 4.11 3.45
CA HIS A 94 -9.86 3.16 2.84
C HIS A 94 -8.57 3.06 3.65
N PHE A 95 -7.90 1.93 3.49
CA PHE A 95 -6.57 1.72 4.03
C PHE A 95 -5.53 2.19 3.02
N ILE A 96 -4.53 2.91 3.51
CA ILE A 96 -3.39 3.30 2.69
C ILE A 96 -2.09 2.91 3.35
N GLU A 97 -1.08 2.74 2.52
CA GLU A 97 0.32 2.73 2.93
C GLU A 97 0.97 3.99 2.43
N ALA A 98 1.66 4.70 3.31
CA ALA A 98 2.33 5.95 2.96
C ALA A 98 3.72 6.03 3.58
N GLU A 99 4.61 6.75 2.91
CA GLU A 99 5.94 7.08 3.44
C GLU A 99 5.78 7.91 4.71
N SER A 100 6.31 7.41 5.82
CA SER A 100 6.29 8.09 7.10
C SER A 100 7.48 7.63 7.95
N PRO A 101 8.25 8.57 8.54
CA PRO A 101 9.25 8.25 9.55
C PRO A 101 8.63 8.10 10.94
N ASN A 102 7.30 8.15 11.06
CA ASN A 102 6.60 8.09 12.32
C ASN A 102 5.82 6.78 12.42
N VAL A 103 5.83 6.21 13.62
CA VAL A 103 5.06 5.02 13.97
C VAL A 103 4.14 5.34 15.14
N GLN A 104 2.88 4.94 15.03
CA GLN A 104 1.90 5.08 16.10
C GLN A 104 1.90 3.82 16.96
N VAL A 105 2.13 3.98 18.26
CA VAL A 105 1.85 2.95 19.26
C VAL A 105 0.41 3.09 19.72
N TYR A 106 -0.34 2.00 19.65
CA TYR A 106 -1.72 1.91 20.12
C TYR A 106 -1.94 0.58 20.84
N GLY A 107 -2.53 0.63 22.05
CA GLY A 107 -2.69 -0.58 22.86
C GLY A 107 -1.36 -1.22 23.27
N GLY A 108 -0.29 -0.42 23.31
CA GLY A 108 1.07 -0.89 23.59
C GLY A 108 1.69 -1.76 22.50
N GLN A 109 1.24 -1.68 21.24
CA GLN A 109 1.89 -2.31 20.09
C GLN A 109 1.96 -1.32 18.93
N ALA A 110 2.90 -1.54 18.02
CA ALA A 110 3.09 -0.74 16.82
C ALA A 110 3.47 -1.63 15.65
N GLU A 111 2.97 -1.29 14.46
CA GLU A 111 3.30 -1.97 13.22
C GLU A 111 3.79 -0.93 12.20
N PHE A 112 4.86 -1.26 11.49
CA PHE A 112 5.44 -0.41 10.46
C PHE A 112 6.17 -1.26 9.42
N ASN A 113 6.41 -0.70 8.24
CA ASN A 113 7.26 -1.35 7.25
C ASN A 113 8.46 -0.48 6.91
N TYR A 114 9.49 -1.11 6.36
CA TYR A 114 10.56 -0.44 5.66
C TYR A 114 10.87 -1.17 4.35
N ILE A 115 11.31 -0.44 3.35
CA ILE A 115 11.65 -0.95 2.02
C ILE A 115 13.12 -0.71 1.79
N LEU A 116 13.88 -1.80 1.64
CA LEU A 116 15.27 -1.77 1.20
C LEU A 116 15.31 -1.75 -0.33
N LEU A 117 15.97 -0.73 -0.88
CA LEU A 117 16.10 -0.58 -2.34
C LEU A 117 17.18 -1.49 -2.94
N ASP A 118 18.02 -2.11 -2.10
CA ASP A 118 19.04 -3.10 -2.50
C ASP A 118 19.32 -4.04 -1.30
N ASP A 119 20.04 -5.14 -1.54
CA ASP A 119 20.53 -5.99 -0.47
C ASP A 119 21.53 -5.21 0.42
N SER A 120 21.54 -5.54 1.71
CA SER A 120 22.44 -4.97 2.71
C SER A 120 23.27 -6.06 3.38
N ALA A 121 24.38 -5.68 4.00
CA ALA A 121 25.14 -6.54 4.91
C ALA A 121 24.68 -6.38 6.36
N GLY A 122 23.96 -5.31 6.68
CA GLY A 122 23.38 -5.08 7.99
C GLY A 122 22.35 -3.96 7.99
N THR A 123 21.25 -4.21 8.68
CA THR A 123 20.16 -3.24 8.90
C THR A 123 19.94 -3.05 10.39
N LEU A 124 19.83 -1.80 10.82
CA LEU A 124 19.51 -1.42 12.19
C LEU A 124 18.25 -0.56 12.23
N ILE A 125 17.27 -1.01 12.99
CA ILE A 125 16.01 -0.33 13.25
C ILE A 125 16.12 0.34 14.60
N ASN A 126 15.78 1.62 14.68
CA ASN A 126 15.72 2.38 15.91
C ASN A 126 14.38 3.10 16.01
N ILE A 127 13.77 3.04 17.19
CA ILE A 127 12.56 3.82 17.51
C ILE A 127 12.93 4.82 18.59
N GLN A 128 12.56 6.08 18.38
CA GLN A 128 12.84 7.19 19.28
C GLN A 128 11.55 7.78 19.84
N ASP A 129 11.58 8.16 21.12
CA ASP A 129 10.49 8.92 21.75
C ASP A 129 10.47 10.39 21.28
N LYS A 130 9.47 11.14 21.76
CA LYS A 130 9.34 12.58 21.51
C LYS A 130 10.53 13.44 21.97
N ASN A 131 11.37 12.91 22.85
CA ASN A 131 12.56 13.59 23.37
C ASN A 131 13.82 13.24 22.57
N GLY A 132 13.72 12.34 21.57
CA GLY A 132 14.84 11.86 20.78
C GLY A 132 15.60 10.70 21.43
N ASN A 133 15.11 10.12 22.52
CA ASN A 133 15.75 8.97 23.16
C ASN A 133 15.39 7.70 22.41
N THR A 134 16.39 6.88 22.07
CA THR A 134 16.16 5.54 21.51
C THR A 134 15.50 4.66 22.56
N VAL A 135 14.23 4.32 22.32
CA VAL A 135 13.44 3.42 23.18
C VAL A 135 13.50 1.98 22.70
N MET A 136 13.79 1.73 21.42
CA MET A 136 13.97 0.39 20.88
C MET A 136 15.09 0.38 19.84
N SER A 137 15.88 -0.69 19.82
CA SER A 137 16.88 -0.94 18.79
C SER A 137 16.90 -2.43 18.46
N ALA A 138 16.79 -2.76 17.18
CA ALA A 138 16.77 -4.14 16.70
C ALA A 138 17.47 -4.28 15.35
N LYS A 139 17.96 -5.48 15.06
CA LYS A 139 18.46 -5.81 13.72
C LYS A 139 17.26 -5.99 12.79
N GLY A 140 17.36 -5.39 11.60
CA GLY A 140 16.42 -5.60 10.51
C GLY A 140 16.85 -6.75 9.59
N ASN A 141 15.95 -7.10 8.68
CA ASN A 141 16.24 -7.94 7.53
C ASN A 141 17.24 -7.23 6.60
N ILE A 142 17.97 -8.03 5.84
CA ILE A 142 19.07 -7.57 5.00
C ILE A 142 18.78 -7.69 3.50
N THR A 143 17.74 -8.40 3.09
CA THR A 143 17.42 -8.59 1.67
C THR A 143 16.70 -7.37 1.09
N GLN A 144 16.86 -7.11 -0.20
CA GLN A 144 16.08 -6.12 -0.94
C GLN A 144 14.57 -6.40 -0.78
N GLY A 145 13.78 -5.35 -0.77
CA GLY A 145 12.31 -5.44 -0.75
C GLY A 145 11.68 -4.83 0.49
N LYS A 146 10.37 -4.99 0.58
CA LYS A 146 9.55 -4.50 1.70
C LYS A 146 9.62 -5.50 2.85
N HIS A 147 9.73 -4.99 4.07
CA HIS A 147 9.79 -5.75 5.32
C HIS A 147 8.87 -5.15 6.37
N GLY A 148 8.03 -5.98 6.98
CA GLY A 148 7.15 -5.60 8.07
C GLY A 148 7.80 -5.84 9.43
N VAL A 149 7.49 -4.99 10.40
CA VAL A 149 7.98 -5.12 11.76
C VAL A 149 6.85 -4.81 12.72
N VAL A 150 6.66 -5.73 13.68
CA VAL A 150 5.78 -5.52 14.83
C VAL A 150 6.65 -5.25 16.04
N TRP A 151 6.44 -4.09 16.64
CA TRP A 151 7.01 -3.75 17.93
C TRP A 151 5.96 -3.96 19.03
N ASP A 152 6.34 -4.71 20.04
CA ASP A 152 5.53 -5.02 21.23
C ASP A 152 5.40 -3.86 22.23
N GLY A 153 5.87 -2.66 21.85
CA GLY A 153 5.84 -1.46 22.67
C GLY A 153 6.72 -1.57 23.92
N ILE A 154 7.68 -2.49 23.97
CA ILE A 154 8.60 -2.63 25.09
C ILE A 154 9.89 -1.84 24.80
N ASP A 155 10.30 -1.01 25.74
CA ASP A 155 11.53 -0.24 25.65
C ASP A 155 12.79 -1.07 25.97
N LEU A 156 13.98 -0.49 25.77
CA LEU A 156 15.27 -1.10 26.10
C LEU A 156 15.44 -1.44 27.59
N SER A 157 14.58 -0.91 28.48
CA SER A 157 14.56 -1.19 29.91
C SER A 157 13.53 -2.27 30.30
N GLY A 158 12.79 -2.82 29.33
CA GLY A 158 11.76 -3.82 29.55
C GLY A 158 10.39 -3.26 29.96
N ASN A 159 10.19 -1.95 29.88
CA ASN A 159 8.92 -1.31 30.25
C ASN A 159 8.04 -1.07 29.03
N LYS A 160 6.72 -1.12 29.20
CA LYS A 160 5.79 -0.69 28.15
C LYS A 160 5.85 0.82 27.97
N VAL A 161 6.00 1.24 26.73
CA VAL A 161 5.91 2.65 26.36
C VAL A 161 4.44 3.10 26.31
N PRO A 162 4.15 4.38 26.59
CA PRO A 162 2.81 4.93 26.41
C PRO A 162 2.37 4.94 24.94
N ASP A 163 1.07 4.84 24.71
CA ASP A 163 0.47 5.09 23.40
C ASP A 163 0.81 6.50 22.92
N GLY A 164 1.18 6.63 21.65
CA GLY A 164 1.67 7.87 21.08
C GLY A 164 2.46 7.67 19.80
N ILE A 165 2.91 8.79 19.23
CA ILE A 165 3.73 8.80 18.02
C ILE A 165 5.20 8.71 18.41
N TYR A 166 5.93 7.81 17.78
CA TYR A 166 7.36 7.61 17.91
C TYR A 166 8.03 7.78 16.55
N LYS A 167 9.32 8.11 16.55
CA LYS A 167 10.10 8.29 15.33
C LYS A 167 10.86 7.01 14.98
N LEU A 168 10.58 6.45 13.82
CA LEU A 168 11.28 5.33 13.23
C LEU A 168 12.49 5.82 12.44
N SER A 169 13.62 5.16 12.63
CA SER A 169 14.83 5.35 11.84
C SER A 169 15.41 3.99 11.49
N VAL A 170 15.50 3.71 10.19
CA VAL A 170 16.12 2.49 9.67
C VAL A 170 17.38 2.89 8.92
N VAL A 171 18.49 2.24 9.27
CA VAL A 171 19.78 2.45 8.62
C VAL A 171 20.27 1.11 8.10
N ALA A 172 20.59 1.05 6.81
CA ALA A 172 21.15 -0.13 6.17
C ALA A 172 22.47 0.20 5.48
N GLN A 173 23.39 -0.76 5.47
CA GLN A 173 24.70 -0.64 4.82
C GLN A 173 25.04 -1.90 4.04
N ASP A 174 25.68 -1.74 2.88
CA ASP A 174 26.20 -2.86 2.09
C ASP A 174 27.48 -3.46 2.70
N ALA A 175 28.03 -4.50 2.07
CA ALA A 175 29.26 -5.15 2.52
C ALA A 175 30.50 -4.24 2.49
N ALA A 176 30.46 -3.14 1.73
CA ALA A 176 31.51 -2.13 1.65
C ALA A 176 31.30 -0.98 2.66
N GLY A 177 30.23 -1.01 3.47
CA GLY A 177 29.87 0.03 4.43
C GLY A 177 29.19 1.26 3.81
N LYS A 178 28.77 1.19 2.54
CA LYS A 178 28.03 2.28 1.89
C LYS A 178 26.56 2.24 2.35
N PRO A 179 25.92 3.39 2.59
CA PRO A 179 24.48 3.44 2.88
C PRO A 179 23.65 2.82 1.75
N VAL A 180 22.69 1.98 2.13
CA VAL A 180 21.62 1.49 1.27
C VAL A 180 20.40 2.37 1.51
N ASP A 181 19.71 2.77 0.45
CA ASP A 181 18.52 3.61 0.54
C ASP A 181 17.37 2.82 1.18
N VAL A 182 16.70 3.46 2.15
CA VAL A 182 15.60 2.87 2.91
C VAL A 182 14.41 3.82 2.91
N ILE A 183 13.23 3.31 2.59
CA ILE A 183 11.96 4.03 2.73
C ILE A 183 11.21 3.44 3.90
N THR A 184 10.77 4.26 4.86
CA THR A 184 9.92 3.81 5.96
C THR A 184 8.46 4.13 5.66
N THR A 185 7.56 3.20 5.93
CA THR A 185 6.13 3.36 5.66
C THR A 185 5.29 3.08 6.89
N SER A 186 4.16 3.78 6.98
CA SER A 186 3.09 3.53 7.93
C SER A 186 1.86 3.07 7.17
N VAL A 187 1.10 2.18 7.78
CA VAL A 187 -0.19 1.71 7.28
C VAL A 187 -1.29 2.20 8.22
N GLY A 188 -2.44 2.56 7.65
CA GLY A 188 -3.61 2.86 8.47
C GLY A 188 -4.84 3.23 7.64
N VAL A 189 -5.97 3.33 8.34
CA VAL A 189 -7.22 3.83 7.76
C VAL A 189 -7.11 5.34 7.63
N VAL A 190 -7.50 5.88 6.49
CA VAL A 190 -7.71 7.31 6.34
C VAL A 190 -8.96 7.70 7.11
N THR A 191 -8.77 8.42 8.22
CA THR A 191 -9.86 8.87 9.10
C THR A 191 -10.46 10.21 8.66
N GLY A 192 -9.81 10.92 7.74
CA GLY A 192 -10.28 12.20 7.25
C GLY A 192 -9.31 12.85 6.27
N VAL A 193 -9.70 14.03 5.80
CA VAL A 193 -8.90 14.90 4.93
C VAL A 193 -8.78 16.25 5.63
N SER A 194 -7.59 16.82 5.61
CA SER A 194 -7.30 18.16 6.11
C SER A 194 -6.57 18.98 5.03
N TYR A 195 -6.40 20.28 5.27
CA TYR A 195 -5.57 21.14 4.45
C TYR A 195 -4.36 21.61 5.25
N ALA A 196 -3.16 21.23 4.79
CA ALA A 196 -1.92 21.82 5.28
C ALA A 196 -1.58 23.02 4.38
N GLY A 197 -2.23 24.16 4.62
CA GLY A 197 -2.13 25.32 3.75
C GLY A 197 -3.01 25.18 2.51
N LYS A 198 -2.41 24.95 1.32
CA LYS A 198 -3.15 24.77 0.05
C LYS A 198 -3.21 23.32 -0.44
N ASP A 199 -2.35 22.47 0.09
CA ASP A 199 -2.27 21.08 -0.34
C ASP A 199 -3.17 20.20 0.56
N PRO A 200 -4.05 19.38 -0.04
CA PRO A 200 -4.84 18.43 0.73
C PRO A 200 -3.94 17.33 1.30
N VAL A 201 -4.14 17.02 2.57
CA VAL A 201 -3.44 15.96 3.30
C VAL A 201 -4.44 14.95 3.84
N LEU A 202 -4.04 13.68 3.85
CA LEU A 202 -4.80 12.58 4.43
C LEU A 202 -4.48 12.45 5.91
N MET A 203 -5.51 12.22 6.72
CA MET A 203 -5.35 11.93 8.14
C MET A 203 -5.27 10.43 8.34
N ILE A 204 -4.15 9.92 8.85
CA ILE A 204 -3.96 8.51 9.21
C ILE A 204 -3.36 8.45 10.61
N ASN A 205 -3.93 7.65 11.53
CA ASN A 205 -3.39 7.49 12.89
C ASN A 205 -3.11 8.85 13.59
N ASN A 206 -3.98 9.84 13.37
CA ASN A 206 -3.83 11.23 13.82
C ASN A 206 -2.61 11.99 13.26
N GLN A 207 -2.07 11.54 12.13
CA GLN A 207 -0.97 12.19 11.40
C GLN A 207 -1.45 12.70 10.05
N GLU A 208 -0.92 13.85 9.64
CA GLU A 208 -1.11 14.42 8.32
C GLU A 208 -0.10 13.82 7.33
N ILE A 209 -0.61 13.25 6.24
CA ILE A 209 0.17 12.61 5.19
C ILE A 209 -0.15 13.26 3.85
N GLY A 210 0.87 13.78 3.17
CA GLY A 210 0.72 14.33 1.83
C GLY A 210 0.34 13.25 0.81
N LEU A 211 -0.44 13.64 -0.21
CA LEU A 211 -0.84 12.71 -1.28
C LEU A 211 0.34 12.16 -2.07
N ASP A 212 1.43 12.93 -2.18
CA ASP A 212 2.69 12.52 -2.80
C ASP A 212 3.39 11.40 -2.04
N LYS A 213 3.05 11.21 -0.76
CA LYS A 213 3.59 10.16 0.10
C LYS A 213 2.77 8.89 0.10
N VAL A 214 1.59 8.88 -0.52
CA VAL A 214 0.74 7.69 -0.62
C VAL A 214 1.34 6.72 -1.62
N LEU A 215 1.67 5.51 -1.17
CA LEU A 215 2.24 4.45 -2.00
C LEU A 215 1.17 3.49 -2.51
N THR A 216 0.21 3.10 -1.65
CA THR A 216 -0.87 2.19 -2.03
C THR A 216 -2.20 2.57 -1.39
N LEU A 217 -3.30 2.25 -2.08
CA LEU A 217 -4.69 2.38 -1.63
C LEU A 217 -5.38 1.01 -1.69
N LYS A 218 -6.03 0.59 -0.61
CA LYS A 218 -6.72 -0.69 -0.47
C LYS A 218 -8.08 -0.50 0.20
N GLU A 219 -9.09 -1.25 -0.25
CA GLU A 219 -10.44 -1.22 0.35
C GLU A 219 -10.48 -1.79 1.79
N LYS A 220 -9.56 -2.70 2.13
CA LYS A 220 -9.46 -3.32 3.46
C LYS A 220 -8.00 -3.57 3.82
N ALA A 221 -7.61 -3.36 5.07
CA ALA A 221 -6.37 -3.91 5.58
C ALA A 221 -6.53 -5.41 5.75
N LEU A 222 -5.57 -6.15 5.21
CA LEU A 222 -5.33 -7.51 5.65
C LEU A 222 -4.79 -7.40 7.07
N GLN A 223 -5.53 -7.94 8.03
CA GLN A 223 -5.05 -7.97 9.41
C GLN A 223 -3.88 -8.95 9.48
N LEU A 224 -2.88 -8.68 10.32
CA LEU A 224 -1.72 -9.57 10.48
C LEU A 224 -2.14 -11.01 10.83
N SER A 225 -3.27 -11.20 11.54
CA SER A 225 -3.86 -12.52 11.77
C SER A 225 -4.35 -13.23 10.51
N GLU A 226 -4.85 -12.48 9.51
CA GLU A 226 -5.21 -13.01 8.20
C GLU A 226 -3.94 -13.38 7.41
N VAL A 227 -2.85 -12.61 7.57
CA VAL A 227 -1.54 -12.87 6.96
C VAL A 227 -0.89 -14.13 7.56
N ASP A 228 -0.88 -14.28 8.89
CA ASP A 228 -0.43 -15.50 9.57
C ASP A 228 -1.27 -16.73 9.19
N ALA A 229 -2.58 -16.55 8.99
CA ALA A 229 -3.47 -17.60 8.51
C ALA A 229 -3.12 -18.05 7.08
N ILE A 230 -2.70 -17.12 6.20
CA ILE A 230 -2.22 -17.44 4.85
C ILE A 230 -0.95 -18.30 4.93
N ALA A 231 0.05 -17.91 5.73
CA ALA A 231 1.27 -18.70 5.92
C ALA A 231 0.97 -20.09 6.52
N ALA A 232 0.11 -20.15 7.53
CA ALA A 232 -0.32 -21.41 8.13
C ALA A 232 -1.03 -22.32 7.12
N SER A 233 -1.85 -21.75 6.22
CA SER A 233 -2.52 -22.51 5.16
C SER A 233 -1.53 -23.07 4.12
N ALA A 234 -0.50 -22.30 3.77
CA ALA A 234 0.55 -22.74 2.85
C ALA A 234 1.40 -23.86 3.47
N LEU A 235 1.78 -23.73 4.75
CA LEU A 235 2.47 -24.77 5.51
C LEU A 235 1.64 -26.06 5.63
N ALA A 236 0.32 -25.94 5.81
CA ALA A 236 -0.58 -27.10 5.81
C ALA A 236 -0.61 -27.79 4.44
N ALA A 237 -0.66 -27.03 3.34
CA ALA A 237 -0.59 -27.55 1.98
C ALA A 237 0.72 -28.33 1.71
N ALA A 238 1.86 -27.80 2.14
CA ALA A 238 3.14 -28.50 2.06
C ALA A 238 3.13 -29.79 2.91
N GLY A 239 2.52 -29.76 4.10
CA GLY A 239 2.31 -30.97 4.92
C GLY A 239 1.51 -32.06 4.21
N TYR A 240 0.44 -31.69 3.50
CA TYR A 240 -0.33 -32.62 2.67
C TYR A 240 0.51 -33.19 1.51
N ALA A 241 1.28 -32.35 0.82
CA ALA A 241 2.15 -32.79 -0.27
C ALA A 241 3.20 -33.81 0.21
N LYS A 242 3.76 -33.60 1.40
CA LYS A 242 4.70 -34.54 2.04
C LYS A 242 4.07 -35.89 2.36
N SER A 243 2.81 -35.91 2.82
CA SER A 243 2.07 -37.16 3.02
C SER A 243 1.80 -37.89 1.69
N ALA A 244 1.42 -37.16 0.64
CA ALA A 244 1.21 -37.74 -0.68
C ALA A 244 2.48 -38.35 -1.28
N LYS A 245 3.64 -37.70 -1.08
CA LYS A 245 4.94 -38.28 -1.45
C LYS A 245 5.18 -39.61 -0.74
N ALA A 246 4.98 -39.67 0.58
CA ALA A 246 5.17 -40.90 1.35
C ALA A 246 4.24 -42.04 0.88
N ASP A 247 2.98 -41.72 0.54
CA ASP A 247 2.03 -42.69 -0.02
C ASP A 247 2.50 -43.21 -1.40
N ALA A 248 3.07 -42.34 -2.24
CA ALA A 248 3.62 -42.72 -3.55
C ALA A 248 4.86 -43.62 -3.42
N GLU A 249 5.77 -43.31 -2.50
CA GLU A 249 6.95 -44.13 -2.19
C GLU A 249 6.55 -45.52 -1.67
N ALA A 250 5.52 -45.58 -0.81
CA ALA A 250 4.96 -46.85 -0.33
C ALA A 250 4.31 -47.67 -1.46
N ALA A 251 3.63 -47.02 -2.41
CA ALA A 251 3.08 -47.69 -3.59
C ALA A 251 4.17 -48.33 -4.45
N VAL A 252 5.28 -47.62 -4.70
CA VAL A 252 6.44 -48.15 -5.43
C VAL A 252 7.06 -49.34 -4.71
N ALA A 253 7.22 -49.26 -3.39
CA ALA A 253 7.71 -50.39 -2.60
C ALA A 253 6.81 -51.63 -2.75
N SER A 254 5.49 -51.44 -2.75
CA SER A 254 4.53 -52.53 -2.93
C SER A 254 4.53 -53.13 -4.35
N ALA A 255 4.82 -52.32 -5.37
CA ALA A 255 4.98 -52.79 -6.75
C ALA A 255 6.28 -53.59 -6.92
N ALA A 256 7.38 -53.15 -6.28
CA ALA A 256 8.66 -53.85 -6.31
C ALA A 256 8.60 -55.21 -5.58
N GLU A 257 7.84 -55.31 -4.49
CA GLU A 257 7.58 -56.60 -3.83
C GLU A 257 6.76 -57.56 -4.72
N ALA A 258 5.81 -57.04 -5.49
CA ALA A 258 5.02 -57.83 -6.44
C ALA A 258 5.85 -58.34 -7.62
N ASP A 259 6.75 -57.49 -8.15
CA ASP A 259 7.70 -57.84 -9.21
C ASP A 259 8.72 -58.90 -8.73
N ALA A 260 9.25 -58.74 -7.51
CA ALA A 260 10.14 -59.74 -6.89
C ALA A 260 9.43 -61.09 -6.63
N ALA A 261 8.12 -61.09 -6.37
CA ALA A 261 7.34 -62.33 -6.25
C ALA A 261 7.08 -63.00 -7.61
N ALA A 262 7.18 -62.28 -8.73
CA ALA A 262 6.97 -62.77 -10.09
C ALA A 262 8.24 -63.32 -10.77
N LEU A 263 9.39 -63.35 -10.07
CA LEU A 263 10.70 -63.80 -10.58
C LEU A 263 10.72 -65.22 -11.17
N ASP A 264 9.73 -66.07 -10.86
CA ASP A 264 9.59 -67.44 -11.41
C ASP A 264 8.90 -67.47 -12.79
N ASN A 265 8.19 -66.40 -13.20
CA ASN A 265 7.56 -66.26 -14.53
C ASN A 265 7.29 -64.78 -14.89
N PRO A 266 8.22 -64.09 -15.58
CA PRO A 266 8.11 -62.65 -15.83
C PRO A 266 6.95 -62.32 -16.78
N ILE A 267 6.08 -61.38 -16.37
CA ILE A 267 4.98 -60.84 -17.17
C ILE A 267 5.37 -59.42 -17.61
N PRO A 268 5.65 -59.17 -18.91
CA PRO A 268 6.10 -57.87 -19.42
C PRO A 268 5.14 -56.69 -19.10
N GLU A 269 3.86 -56.99 -18.89
CA GLU A 269 2.84 -56.00 -18.51
C GLU A 269 2.99 -55.52 -17.06
N ALA A 270 3.42 -56.40 -16.14
CA ALA A 270 3.67 -56.04 -14.74
C ALA A 270 4.92 -55.15 -14.59
N GLU A 271 5.98 -55.43 -15.35
CA GLU A 271 7.18 -54.56 -15.41
C GLU A 271 6.83 -53.16 -15.93
N ALA A 272 5.96 -53.06 -16.95
CA ALA A 272 5.53 -51.78 -17.50
C ALA A 272 4.70 -50.95 -16.51
N GLU A 273 3.83 -51.59 -15.72
CA GLU A 273 3.07 -50.90 -14.66
C GLU A 273 3.95 -50.49 -13.46
N ALA A 274 4.96 -51.29 -13.11
CA ALA A 274 5.95 -50.91 -12.10
C ALA A 274 6.76 -49.66 -12.52
N VAL A 275 7.13 -49.56 -13.80
CA VAL A 275 7.78 -48.36 -14.35
C VAL A 275 6.85 -47.14 -14.26
N LYS A 276 5.57 -47.27 -14.63
CA LYS A 276 4.58 -46.19 -14.50
C LYS A 276 4.39 -45.75 -13.04
N ALA A 277 4.37 -46.68 -12.10
CA ALA A 277 4.29 -46.37 -10.68
C ALA A 277 5.50 -45.54 -10.22
N ASN A 278 6.70 -45.90 -10.68
CA ASN A 278 7.93 -45.18 -10.35
C ASN A 278 8.00 -43.77 -10.97
N GLU A 279 7.56 -43.62 -12.23
CA GLU A 279 7.42 -42.31 -12.87
C GLU A 279 6.40 -41.41 -12.14
N ALA A 280 5.27 -41.98 -11.73
CA ALA A 280 4.25 -41.25 -10.98
C ALA A 280 4.74 -40.83 -9.58
N ALA A 281 5.51 -41.68 -8.89
CA ALA A 281 6.11 -41.35 -7.61
C ALA A 281 7.21 -40.28 -7.72
N THR A 282 7.96 -40.27 -8.82
CA THR A 282 8.93 -39.21 -9.13
C THR A 282 8.22 -37.86 -9.26
N LYS A 283 7.12 -37.81 -10.04
CA LYS A 283 6.29 -36.59 -10.17
C LYS A 283 5.68 -36.15 -8.84
N ALA A 284 5.25 -37.09 -7.99
CA ALA A 284 4.75 -36.77 -6.66
C ALA A 284 5.83 -36.14 -5.77
N THR A 285 7.09 -36.60 -5.91
CA THR A 285 8.24 -36.09 -5.17
C THR A 285 8.62 -34.67 -5.60
N GLU A 286 8.67 -34.40 -6.90
CA GLU A 286 8.96 -33.07 -7.45
C GLU A 286 7.89 -32.05 -7.02
N ALA A 287 6.61 -32.40 -7.19
CA ALA A 287 5.50 -31.53 -6.78
C ALA A 287 5.47 -31.26 -5.27
N ALA A 288 5.92 -32.22 -4.44
CA ALA A 288 6.03 -32.01 -3.00
C ALA A 288 7.17 -31.06 -2.62
N ALA A 289 8.30 -31.10 -3.34
CA ALA A 289 9.40 -30.16 -3.13
C ALA A 289 9.00 -28.73 -3.50
N GLU A 290 8.31 -28.54 -4.64
CA GLU A 290 7.79 -27.24 -5.07
C GLU A 290 6.77 -26.66 -4.07
N ALA A 291 5.91 -27.52 -3.50
CA ALA A 291 4.96 -27.10 -2.47
C ALA A 291 5.65 -26.61 -1.18
N GLU A 292 6.75 -27.26 -0.78
CA GLU A 292 7.54 -26.88 0.40
C GLU A 292 8.28 -25.56 0.19
N GLU A 293 8.86 -25.35 -1.00
CA GLU A 293 9.50 -24.08 -1.38
C GLU A 293 8.50 -22.93 -1.42
N ALA A 294 7.33 -23.12 -2.04
CA ALA A 294 6.27 -22.13 -2.10
C ALA A 294 5.70 -21.80 -0.70
N ALA A 295 5.58 -22.79 0.19
CA ALA A 295 5.16 -22.55 1.57
C ALA A 295 6.19 -21.76 2.38
N GLN A 296 7.48 -22.01 2.14
CA GLN A 296 8.55 -21.24 2.77
C GLN A 296 8.58 -19.80 2.26
N LEU A 297 8.41 -19.58 0.95
CA LEU A 297 8.22 -18.24 0.37
C LEU A 297 7.02 -17.50 0.96
N ALA A 298 5.88 -18.18 1.14
CA ALA A 298 4.71 -17.57 1.78
C ALA A 298 5.01 -17.15 3.24
N LYS A 299 5.72 -17.99 3.99
CA LYS A 299 6.15 -17.69 5.36
C LYS A 299 7.13 -16.51 5.42
N ASP A 300 8.02 -16.41 4.46
CA ASP A 300 9.01 -15.33 4.42
C ASP A 300 8.35 -14.01 3.96
N ALA A 301 7.44 -14.06 2.98
CA ALA A 301 6.63 -12.92 2.52
C ALA A 301 5.70 -12.35 3.60
N THR A 302 5.21 -13.20 4.51
CA THR A 302 4.40 -12.76 5.66
C THR A 302 5.24 -12.09 6.73
N SER A 303 6.47 -12.57 6.98
CA SER A 303 7.44 -11.88 7.84
C SER A 303 7.88 -10.52 7.30
N SER A 304 7.70 -10.29 6.00
CA SER A 304 8.07 -9.08 5.29
C SER A 304 6.87 -8.18 4.91
N ALA A 305 5.65 -8.53 5.34
CA ALA A 305 4.39 -7.81 5.09
C ALA A 305 4.03 -7.57 3.60
N VAL A 306 4.40 -8.51 2.71
CA VAL A 306 4.04 -8.50 1.29
C VAL A 306 2.84 -9.41 1.02
N ALA A 307 1.65 -8.91 1.34
CA ALA A 307 0.45 -9.75 1.38
C ALA A 307 0.03 -10.35 0.02
N SER A 308 0.20 -9.63 -1.09
CA SER A 308 -0.11 -10.15 -2.44
C SER A 308 0.84 -11.26 -2.86
N GLU A 309 2.10 -11.17 -2.45
CA GLU A 309 3.12 -12.19 -2.70
C GLU A 309 2.87 -13.43 -1.84
N ALA A 310 2.49 -13.24 -0.57
CA ALA A 310 2.08 -14.32 0.31
C ALA A 310 0.83 -15.07 -0.22
N GLU A 311 -0.18 -14.36 -0.73
CA GLU A 311 -1.37 -14.97 -1.35
C GLU A 311 -1.00 -15.78 -2.61
N GLN A 312 -0.13 -15.24 -3.46
CA GLN A 312 0.30 -15.93 -4.68
C GLN A 312 1.15 -17.18 -4.37
N ALA A 313 2.04 -17.09 -3.38
CA ALA A 313 2.85 -18.21 -2.92
C ALA A 313 1.98 -19.30 -2.27
N ALA A 314 1.01 -18.93 -1.43
CA ALA A 314 0.06 -19.86 -0.82
C ALA A 314 -0.82 -20.56 -1.87
N SER A 315 -1.29 -19.83 -2.89
CA SER A 315 -2.02 -20.40 -4.03
C SER A 315 -1.18 -21.43 -4.79
N THR A 316 0.11 -21.12 -5.04
CA THR A 316 1.07 -22.03 -5.68
C THR A 316 1.30 -23.29 -4.84
N ALA A 317 1.48 -23.15 -3.52
CA ALA A 317 1.65 -24.28 -2.61
C ALA A 317 0.42 -25.21 -2.60
N ALA A 318 -0.79 -24.65 -2.65
CA ALA A 318 -2.03 -25.43 -2.73
C ALA A 318 -2.17 -26.17 -4.07
N ALA A 319 -1.81 -25.53 -5.19
CA ALA A 319 -1.88 -26.15 -6.51
C ALA A 319 -0.92 -27.34 -6.66
N THR A 320 0.33 -27.17 -6.22
CA THR A 320 1.38 -28.19 -6.26
C THR A 320 1.09 -29.35 -5.30
N ALA A 321 0.55 -29.08 -4.11
CA ALA A 321 0.09 -30.13 -3.19
C ALA A 321 -1.02 -31.01 -3.80
N ASN A 322 -1.96 -30.42 -4.53
CA ASN A 322 -2.99 -31.17 -5.25
C ASN A 322 -2.40 -32.02 -6.39
N ALA A 323 -1.40 -31.51 -7.10
CA ALA A 323 -0.67 -32.26 -8.12
C ALA A 323 0.07 -33.47 -7.51
N ALA A 324 0.74 -33.28 -6.37
CA ALA A 324 1.40 -34.37 -5.63
C ALA A 324 0.40 -35.47 -5.23
N LYS A 325 -0.77 -35.10 -4.72
CA LYS A 325 -1.85 -36.05 -4.39
C LYS A 325 -2.37 -36.81 -5.61
N ALA A 326 -2.54 -36.14 -6.75
CA ALA A 326 -2.98 -36.79 -7.98
C ALA A 326 -1.94 -37.80 -8.49
N ALA A 327 -0.65 -37.43 -8.45
CA ALA A 327 0.45 -38.30 -8.83
C ALA A 327 0.60 -39.51 -7.89
N ALA A 328 0.46 -39.32 -6.58
CA ALA A 328 0.48 -40.42 -5.60
C ALA A 328 -0.67 -41.41 -5.83
N LYS A 329 -1.87 -40.91 -6.14
CA LYS A 329 -3.01 -41.76 -6.51
C LYS A 329 -2.71 -42.57 -7.78
N ALA A 330 -2.10 -41.96 -8.80
CA ALA A 330 -1.70 -42.66 -10.01
C ALA A 330 -0.65 -43.75 -9.74
N ALA A 331 0.33 -43.47 -8.87
CA ALA A 331 1.32 -44.45 -8.43
C ALA A 331 0.66 -45.65 -7.73
N ALA A 332 -0.30 -45.39 -6.84
CA ALA A 332 -1.05 -46.45 -6.15
C ALA A 332 -1.90 -47.29 -7.11
N THR A 333 -2.54 -46.68 -8.11
CA THR A 333 -3.29 -47.42 -9.14
C THR A 333 -2.37 -48.33 -9.96
N ALA A 334 -1.28 -47.80 -10.50
CA ALA A 334 -0.32 -48.58 -11.28
C ALA A 334 0.31 -49.72 -10.45
N ALA A 335 0.63 -49.46 -9.18
CA ALA A 335 1.14 -50.48 -8.27
C ALA A 335 0.12 -51.60 -7.98
N ALA A 336 -1.18 -51.27 -7.94
CA ALA A 336 -2.23 -52.27 -7.78
C ALA A 336 -2.41 -53.12 -9.06
N GLU A 337 -2.26 -52.52 -10.24
CA GLU A 337 -2.33 -53.20 -11.54
C GLU A 337 -1.11 -54.09 -11.80
N ALA A 338 0.05 -53.79 -11.18
CA ALA A 338 1.25 -54.61 -11.24
C ALA A 338 1.17 -55.90 -10.40
N LYS A 339 0.18 -56.05 -9.50
CA LYS A 339 0.02 -57.26 -8.69
C LYS A 339 -0.63 -58.38 -9.52
N PRO A 340 -0.13 -59.63 -9.45
CA PRO A 340 -0.76 -60.76 -10.15
C PRO A 340 -2.19 -60.96 -9.65
N SER A 341 -3.14 -61.21 -10.57
CA SER A 341 -4.52 -61.48 -10.19
C SER A 341 -4.58 -62.77 -9.36
N GLU A 342 -5.17 -62.68 -8.17
CA GLU A 342 -5.36 -63.82 -7.26
C GLU A 342 -6.42 -64.83 -7.78
N GLU A 343 -6.83 -64.74 -9.05
CA GLU A 343 -7.99 -65.43 -9.63
C GLU A 343 -7.62 -66.48 -10.69
N ALA A 344 -6.45 -67.10 -10.56
CA ALA A 344 -6.10 -68.30 -11.32
C ALA A 344 -5.38 -69.33 -10.44
N ALA A 345 -6.07 -69.79 -9.38
CA ALA A 345 -5.78 -71.04 -8.70
C ALA A 345 -6.94 -72.02 -8.88
#